data_AF-A0A1G7A9Z3-F1
#
_entry.id   AF-A0A1G7A9Z3-F1
#
_cell.length_a   1.000
_cell.length_b   1.000
_cell.length_c   1.000
_cell.angle_alpha   90.00
_cell.angle_beta   90.00
_cell.angle_gamma   90.00
#
_symmetry.space_group_name_H-M   'P 1'
#
loop_
_entity.id
_entity.type
_entity.pdbx_description
1 polymer ?
#
loop_
_entity_poly.entity_id
_entity_poly.type
_entity_poly.pdbx_seq_one_letter_code
_entity_poly.pdbx_strand_id
1 'polypeptide(L)'
;MIWTTDTHNFSATLCQRTGKPCSALAAMAQNLAHAMNKAEATTGQDFEIEGEFSLPTCPGGCRALYAASHRRIRVFCGVTETAETSWLNRMADALMDPQGQVLTADGHTSACAFAEAVRTPNWHRQPEAAPM
;
A
#
# COMPACT_ATOMS: atom_id res chain seq x y z
N MET A 1 4.93 8.51 -8.50
CA MET A 1 5.11 7.48 -9.54
C MET A 1 3.81 6.71 -9.62
N ILE A 2 3.30 6.46 -10.82
CA ILE A 2 2.06 5.70 -11.04
C ILE A 2 2.36 4.66 -12.12
N TRP A 3 1.99 3.41 -11.89
CA TRP A 3 2.17 2.32 -12.84
C TRP A 3 1.09 1.25 -12.65
N THR A 4 0.95 0.35 -13.62
CA THR A 4 -0.09 -0.68 -13.60
C THR A 4 0.52 -2.03 -13.97
N THR A 5 -0.01 -3.10 -13.38
CA THR A 5 0.16 -4.49 -13.82
C THR A 5 -1.21 -5.03 -14.24
N ASP A 6 -1.25 -6.26 -14.75
CA ASP A 6 -2.52 -6.90 -15.12
C ASP A 6 -3.52 -7.00 -13.95
N THR A 7 -3.01 -7.03 -12.71
CA THR A 7 -3.81 -7.27 -11.50
C THR A 7 -4.02 -6.05 -10.62
N HIS A 8 -3.13 -5.04 -10.67
CA HIS A 8 -3.14 -3.91 -9.75
C HIS A 8 -2.69 -2.59 -10.41
N ASN A 9 -3.33 -1.50 -10.02
CA ASN A 9 -2.86 -0.13 -10.24
C ASN A 9 -2.07 0.32 -9.02
N PHE A 10 -0.90 0.91 -9.25
CA PHE A 10 0.02 1.33 -8.20
C PHE A 10 0.20 2.85 -8.23
N SER A 11 0.22 3.44 -7.04
CA SER A 11 0.60 4.82 -6.80
C SER A 11 1.64 4.87 -5.68
N ALA A 12 2.72 5.60 -5.89
CA ALA A 12 3.76 5.77 -4.88
C ALA A 12 4.29 7.20 -4.82
N THR A 13 4.60 7.66 -3.61
CA THR A 13 5.24 8.96 -3.40
C THR A 13 6.74 8.91 -3.68
N LEU A 14 7.35 10.09 -3.79
CA LEU A 14 8.80 10.21 -3.68
C LEU A 14 9.22 9.96 -2.23
N CYS A 15 10.46 9.48 -2.04
CA CYS A 15 11.04 9.38 -0.72
C CYS A 15 11.49 10.76 -0.25
N GLN A 16 10.94 11.23 0.86
CA GLN A 16 11.27 12.53 1.46
C GLN A 16 12.73 12.61 1.91
N ARG A 17 13.37 11.47 2.24
CA ARG A 17 14.80 11.45 2.61
C ARG A 17 15.74 11.64 1.43
N THR A 18 15.37 11.15 0.23
CA THR A 18 16.26 11.13 -0.93
C THR A 18 15.81 12.01 -2.09
N GLY A 19 14.56 12.50 -2.05
CA GLY A 19 13.91 13.23 -3.14
C GLY A 19 13.63 12.38 -4.39
N LYS A 20 13.81 11.05 -4.32
CA LYS A 20 13.74 10.14 -5.48
C LYS A 20 12.72 9.02 -5.26
N PRO A 21 12.22 8.37 -6.33
CA PRO A 21 11.44 7.14 -6.19
C PRO A 21 12.23 6.07 -5.41
N CYS A 22 11.56 5.38 -4.48
CA CYS A 22 12.17 4.30 -3.72
C CYS A 22 11.98 2.97 -4.46
N SER A 23 13.05 2.41 -5.01
CA SER A 23 13.01 1.13 -5.73
C SER A 23 12.61 -0.04 -4.83
N ALA A 24 13.07 -0.04 -3.58
CA ALA A 24 12.74 -1.07 -2.60
C ALA A 24 11.26 -1.07 -2.22
N LEU A 25 10.66 0.11 -2.05
CA LEU A 25 9.21 0.27 -1.84
C LEU A 25 8.42 -0.28 -3.04
N ALA A 26 8.80 0.10 -4.26
CA ALA A 26 8.13 -0.36 -5.48
C ALA A 26 8.20 -1.89 -5.62
N ALA A 27 9.36 -2.48 -5.39
CA ALA A 27 9.55 -3.93 -5.43
C ALA A 27 8.72 -4.64 -4.35
N MET A 28 8.67 -4.13 -3.13
CA MET A 28 7.86 -4.72 -2.07
C MET A 28 6.36 -4.68 -2.39
N ALA A 29 5.86 -3.54 -2.86
CA ALA A 29 4.45 -3.41 -3.24
C ALA A 29 4.08 -4.41 -4.35
N GLN A 30 4.94 -4.60 -5.35
CA GLN A 30 4.74 -5.58 -6.41
C GLN A 30 4.76 -7.03 -5.90
N ASN A 31 5.69 -7.37 -5.01
CA ASN A 31 5.77 -8.70 -4.42
C ASN A 31 4.54 -9.04 -3.57
N LEU A 32 4.04 -8.07 -2.79
CA LEU A 32 2.79 -8.22 -2.03
C LEU A 32 1.59 -8.39 -2.96
N ALA A 33 1.50 -7.59 -4.03
CA ALA A 33 0.42 -7.71 -5.02
C ALA A 33 0.41 -9.08 -5.70
N HIS A 34 1.58 -9.60 -6.04
CA HIS A 34 1.74 -10.94 -6.58
C HIS A 34 1.32 -12.02 -5.57
N ALA A 35 1.73 -11.87 -4.30
CA ALA A 35 1.36 -12.81 -3.23
C ALA A 35 -0.15 -12.83 -2.98
N MET A 36 -0.79 -11.66 -2.85
CA MET A 36 -2.24 -11.56 -2.65
C MET A 36 -3.01 -12.15 -3.83
N ASN A 37 -2.61 -11.84 -5.06
CA ASN A 37 -3.24 -12.41 -6.26
C ASN A 37 -3.15 -13.94 -6.31
N LYS A 38 -2.04 -14.53 -5.84
CA LYS A 38 -1.92 -16.00 -5.73
C LYS A 38 -2.76 -16.59 -4.61
N ALA A 39 -2.89 -15.88 -3.49
CA ALA A 39 -3.68 -16.31 -2.34
C ALA A 39 -5.20 -16.26 -2.59
N GLU A 40 -5.69 -15.46 -3.54
CA GLU A 40 -7.13 -15.27 -3.84
C GLU A 40 -7.86 -16.60 -4.07
N ALA A 41 -7.20 -17.60 -4.67
CA ALA A 41 -7.83 -18.90 -4.96
C ALA A 41 -8.04 -19.79 -3.71
N THR A 42 -7.36 -19.49 -2.60
CA THR A 42 -7.33 -20.34 -1.39
C THR A 42 -7.74 -19.61 -0.11
N THR A 43 -8.09 -18.33 -0.21
CA THR A 43 -8.43 -17.47 0.95
C THR A 43 -9.74 -16.72 0.70
N GLY A 44 -10.40 -16.30 1.78
CA GLY A 44 -11.62 -15.51 1.69
C GLY A 44 -11.37 -14.09 1.15
N GLN A 45 -12.46 -13.41 0.74
CA GLN A 45 -12.39 -12.00 0.30
C GLN A 45 -12.01 -11.04 1.43
N ASP A 46 -12.19 -11.48 2.67
CA ASP A 46 -11.85 -10.82 3.93
C ASP A 46 -10.42 -11.12 4.42
N PHE A 47 -9.65 -11.90 3.66
CA PHE A 47 -8.26 -12.21 4.01
C PHE A 47 -7.38 -10.96 3.93
N GLU A 48 -6.65 -10.71 5.02
CA GLU A 48 -5.71 -9.61 5.17
C GLU A 48 -4.48 -10.08 5.94
N ILE A 49 -3.32 -9.53 5.57
CA ILE A 49 -2.07 -9.68 6.31
C ILE A 49 -1.50 -8.31 6.63
N GLU A 50 -0.98 -8.16 7.84
CA GLU A 50 -0.21 -7.01 8.26
C GLU A 50 1.18 -7.46 8.70
N GLY A 51 2.15 -6.58 8.56
CA GLY A 51 3.49 -6.88 9.05
C GLY A 51 4.48 -5.75 8.89
N GLU A 52 5.70 -6.07 9.30
CA GLU A 52 6.84 -5.17 9.25
C GLU A 52 8.00 -5.79 8.50
N PHE A 53 8.86 -4.94 7.95
CA PHE A 53 10.10 -5.36 7.33
C PHE A 53 11.14 -4.24 7.37
N SER A 54 12.40 -4.62 7.26
CA SER A 54 13.51 -3.69 7.14
C SER A 54 14.04 -3.71 5.71
N LEU A 55 14.15 -2.54 5.09
CA LEU A 55 14.76 -2.35 3.78
C LEU A 55 16.24 -1.96 3.97
N PRO A 56 17.19 -2.89 3.77
CA PRO A 56 18.62 -2.63 3.98
C PRO A 56 19.22 -1.69 2.91
N THR A 57 18.53 -1.52 1.77
CA THR A 57 18.97 -0.71 0.64
C THR A 57 18.85 0.81 0.86
N CYS A 58 18.31 1.25 2.00
CA CYS A 58 18.20 2.68 2.34
C CYS A 58 19.39 3.13 3.21
N PRO A 59 20.09 4.23 2.89
CA PRO A 59 21.14 4.79 3.76
C PRO A 59 20.52 5.17 5.11
N GLY A 60 20.89 4.45 6.18
CA GLY A 60 20.34 4.63 7.53
C GLY A 60 19.27 3.62 7.95
N GLY A 61 18.97 2.62 7.11
CA GLY A 61 17.92 1.65 7.38
C GLY A 61 16.52 2.25 7.21
N CYS A 62 15.60 1.46 6.67
CA CYS A 62 14.23 1.88 6.46
C CYS A 62 13.29 0.79 6.95
N ARG A 63 12.84 0.94 8.19
CA ARG A 63 11.73 0.16 8.75
C ARG A 63 10.46 0.52 8.00
N ALA A 64 9.69 -0.49 7.65
CA ALA A 64 8.47 -0.34 6.90
C ALA A 64 7.36 -1.21 7.48
N LEU A 65 6.13 -0.71 7.38
CA LEU A 65 4.91 -1.41 7.72
C LEU A 65 4.09 -1.65 6.46
N TYR A 66 3.35 -2.75 6.42
CA TYR A 66 2.41 -3.01 5.35
C TYR A 66 1.11 -3.61 5.86
N ALA A 67 0.04 -3.34 5.12
CA ALA A 67 -1.24 -4.01 5.21
C ALA A 67 -1.63 -4.43 3.79
N ALA A 68 -2.01 -5.69 3.60
CA ALA A 68 -2.29 -6.27 2.30
C ALA A 68 -3.54 -7.15 2.35
N SER A 69 -4.51 -6.78 1.52
CA SER A 69 -5.71 -7.56 1.22
C SER A 69 -5.80 -7.80 -0.28
N HIS A 70 -6.77 -8.60 -0.72
CA HIS A 70 -7.05 -8.78 -2.15
C HIS A 70 -7.44 -7.50 -2.87
N ARG A 71 -8.03 -6.52 -2.15
CA ARG A 71 -8.56 -5.29 -2.75
C ARG A 71 -7.52 -4.18 -2.79
N ARG A 72 -6.72 -4.08 -1.73
CA ARG A 72 -5.83 -2.95 -1.49
C ARG A 72 -4.61 -3.38 -0.70
N ILE A 73 -3.47 -2.86 -1.09
CA ILE A 73 -2.18 -3.05 -0.44
C ILE A 73 -1.60 -1.68 -0.16
N ARG A 74 -1.08 -1.49 1.06
CA ARG A 74 -0.38 -0.29 1.47
C ARG A 74 0.95 -0.65 2.09
N VAL A 75 1.99 0.11 1.72
CA VAL A 75 3.34 -0.04 2.26
C VAL A 75 3.85 1.33 2.68
N PHE A 76 4.27 1.46 3.93
CA PHE A 76 4.75 2.69 4.54
C PHE A 76 6.21 2.54 4.95
N CYS A 77 7.09 3.37 4.41
CA CYS A 77 8.53 3.34 4.67
C CYS A 77 8.97 4.43 5.66
N GLY A 78 10.03 4.16 6.40
CA GLY A 78 10.66 5.12 7.30
C GLY A 78 9.84 5.43 8.55
N VAL A 79 8.98 4.49 8.95
CA VAL A 79 8.11 4.61 10.13
C VAL A 79 8.85 4.19 11.39
N THR A 80 8.39 4.70 12.53
CA THR A 80 8.93 4.36 13.86
C THR A 80 8.31 3.06 14.38
N GLU A 81 8.87 2.51 15.46
CA GLU A 81 8.31 1.32 16.14
C GLU A 81 6.93 1.59 16.75
N THR A 82 6.67 2.83 17.14
CA THR A 82 5.40 3.27 17.74
C THR A 82 4.41 3.81 16.71
N ALA A 83 4.66 3.63 15.41
CA ALA A 83 3.80 4.17 14.37
C ALA A 83 2.45 3.43 14.35
N GLU A 84 1.35 4.20 14.34
CA GLU A 84 0.01 3.65 14.27
C GLU A 84 -0.44 3.44 12.82
N THR A 85 -0.78 2.20 12.45
CA THR A 85 -1.30 1.87 11.11
C THR A 85 -2.57 2.68 10.78
N SER A 86 -3.42 2.98 11.77
CA SER A 86 -4.63 3.77 11.57
C SER A 86 -4.31 5.20 11.10
N TRP A 87 -3.30 5.83 11.68
CA TRP A 87 -2.82 7.15 11.28
C TRP A 87 -2.20 7.11 9.88
N LEU A 88 -1.34 6.12 9.63
CA LEU A 88 -0.69 5.96 8.32
C LEU A 88 -1.72 5.78 7.20
N ASN A 89 -2.80 5.05 7.47
CA ASN A 89 -3.92 4.91 6.55
C ASN A 89 -4.64 6.23 6.27
N ARG A 90 -4.98 7.01 7.32
CA ARG A 90 -5.59 8.34 7.14
C ARG A 90 -4.68 9.28 6.34
N MET A 91 -3.39 9.24 6.62
CA MET A 91 -2.38 10.01 5.87
C MET A 91 -2.34 9.60 4.39
N ALA A 92 -2.40 8.30 4.08
CA ALA A 92 -2.47 7.82 2.70
C ALA A 92 -3.77 8.26 2.01
N ASP A 93 -4.91 8.14 2.69
CA ASP A 93 -6.21 8.58 2.17
C ASP A 93 -6.18 10.08 1.84
N ALA A 94 -5.66 10.92 2.74
CA ALA A 94 -5.55 12.37 2.53
C ALA A 94 -4.66 12.77 1.33
N LEU A 95 -3.71 11.90 0.93
CA LEU A 95 -2.74 12.19 -0.12
C LEU A 95 -3.09 11.54 -1.48
N MET A 96 -3.80 10.41 -1.48
CA MET A 96 -4.08 9.63 -2.69
C MET A 96 -5.55 9.60 -3.06
N ASP A 97 -6.47 9.82 -2.12
CA ASP A 97 -7.90 9.87 -2.40
C ASP A 97 -8.34 11.32 -2.70
N PRO A 98 -8.92 11.60 -3.88
CA PRO A 98 -9.52 12.90 -4.18
C PRO A 98 -10.63 13.32 -3.20
N GLN A 99 -11.21 12.38 -2.46
CA GLN A 99 -12.21 12.61 -1.41
C GLN A 99 -11.63 12.46 0.01
N GLY A 100 -10.31 12.35 0.14
CA GLY A 100 -9.61 12.25 1.42
C GLY A 100 -9.91 13.45 2.31
N GLN A 101 -10.07 13.19 3.62
CA GLN A 101 -10.27 14.24 4.60
C GLN A 101 -8.98 15.02 4.85
N VAL A 102 -9.11 16.32 5.16
CA VAL A 102 -7.96 17.15 5.57
C VAL A 102 -7.36 16.57 6.84
N LEU A 103 -6.04 16.32 6.79
CA LEU A 103 -5.27 15.83 7.92
C LEU A 103 -4.61 17.02 8.64
N THR A 104 -4.81 17.14 9.94
CA THR A 104 -4.07 18.11 10.76
C THR A 104 -2.81 17.45 11.33
N ALA A 105 -1.69 18.17 11.34
CA ALA A 105 -0.48 17.69 11.98
C ALA A 105 -0.69 17.62 13.50
N ASP A 106 -0.54 16.43 14.07
CA ASP A 106 -0.82 16.09 15.47
C ASP A 106 0.37 15.39 16.16
N GLY A 107 1.57 15.54 15.59
CA GLY A 107 2.80 14.98 16.15
C GLY A 107 3.03 13.51 15.84
N HIS A 108 2.13 12.84 15.10
CA HIS A 108 2.37 11.51 14.61
C HIS A 108 3.50 11.47 13.56
N THR A 109 4.27 10.38 13.56
CA THR A 109 5.37 10.18 12.62
C THR A 109 4.85 9.94 11.21
N SER A 110 5.36 10.69 10.24
CA SER A 110 5.05 10.49 8.83
C SER A 110 5.93 9.39 8.22
N ALA A 111 5.37 8.66 7.24
CA ALA A 111 6.18 7.79 6.40
C ALA A 111 7.06 8.64 5.47
N CYS A 112 8.33 8.28 5.33
CA CYS A 112 9.22 8.98 4.40
C CYS A 112 8.88 8.68 2.94
N ALA A 113 8.25 7.55 2.66
CA ALA A 113 7.67 7.18 1.37
C ALA A 113 6.51 6.22 1.62
N PHE A 114 5.53 6.18 0.73
CA PHE A 114 4.53 5.11 0.77
C PHE A 114 4.01 4.77 -0.63
N ALA A 115 3.49 3.57 -0.75
CA ALA A 115 2.86 3.05 -1.95
C ALA A 115 1.51 2.43 -1.64
N GLU A 116 0.58 2.60 -2.56
CA GLU A 116 -0.69 1.92 -2.59
C GLU A 116 -0.80 1.11 -3.88
N ALA A 117 -1.30 -0.12 -3.77
CA ALA A 117 -1.74 -0.92 -4.90
C ALA A 117 -3.23 -1.22 -4.73
N VAL A 118 -4.03 -0.89 -5.74
CA VAL A 118 -5.47 -1.17 -5.78
C VAL A 118 -5.72 -2.16 -6.91
N ARG A 119 -6.50 -3.21 -6.64
CA ARG A 119 -6.83 -4.22 -7.65
C ARG A 119 -7.43 -3.55 -8.89
N THR A 120 -6.95 -3.92 -10.07
CA THR A 120 -7.56 -3.46 -11.32
C THR A 120 -9.00 -3.99 -11.38
N PRO A 121 -9.99 -3.16 -11.73
CA PRO A 121 -11.32 -3.65 -12.01
C PRO A 121 -11.22 -4.65 -13.16
N ASN A 122 -11.58 -5.91 -12.91
CA ASN A 122 -11.72 -6.89 -13.97
C ASN A 122 -12.96 -6.47 -14.79
N TRP A 123 -12.78 -5.69 -15.85
CA TRP A 123 -13.88 -5.37 -16.79
C TRP A 123 -14.53 -6.63 -17.40
N HIS A 124 -13.90 -7.80 -17.25
CA HIS A 124 -14.37 -9.11 -17.69
C HIS A 124 -15.18 -9.92 -16.65
N ARG A 125 -15.35 -9.46 -15.41
CA ARG A 125 -16.19 -10.15 -14.42
C ARG A 125 -17.60 -9.53 -14.49
N GLN A 126 -18.47 -10.07 -15.36
CA GLN A 126 -19.89 -9.73 -15.36
C GLN A 126 -20.46 -9.92 -13.94
N PRO A 127 -21.35 -9.03 -13.44
CA PRO A 127 -22.08 -9.33 -12.22
C PRO A 127 -22.90 -10.59 -12.47
N GLU A 128 -22.64 -11.63 -11.67
CA GLU A 128 -23.49 -12.81 -11.61
C GLU A 128 -24.90 -12.32 -11.26
N ALA A 129 -25.84 -12.51 -12.18
CA ALA A 129 -27.22 -12.10 -12.01
C ALA A 129 -27.75 -12.74 -10.72
N ALA A 130 -28.21 -11.93 -9.77
CA ALA A 130 -28.88 -12.41 -8.58
C ALA A 130 -30.08 -13.29 -9.01
N PRO A 131 -30.23 -14.52 -8.50
CA PRO A 131 -31.44 -15.28 -8.73
C PRO A 131 -32.63 -14.54 -8.10
N MET A 132 -33.71 -14.43 -8.89
CA MET A 132 -35.00 -13.84 -8.52
C MET A 132 -35.69 -14.59 -7.39
#